data_AF-A0A558C3Z4-F1
#
_entry.id   AF-A0A558C3Z4-F1
#
_cell.length_a   1.000
_cell.length_b   1.000
_cell.length_c   1.000
_cell.angle_alpha   90.00
_cell.angle_beta   90.00
_cell.angle_gamma   90.00
#
_symmetry.space_group_name_H-M   'P 1'
#
loop_
_entity.id
_entity.type
_entity.pdbx_description
1 polymer ?
#
loop_
_entity_poly.entity_id
_entity_poly.type
_entity_poly.pdbx_seq_one_letter_code
_entity_poly.pdbx_strand_id
1 'polypeptide(L)'
;MRYLFHDITYQDKVIRFIKPLNIDSDGARITTSIAELQVIGRYLEYKEPNTVVIALLGRGIIGCSKEDKTRGPVIQAFQKNCKRLPDASYVWKTAELVID
;
A
#
# COMPACT_ATOMS: atom_id res chain seq x y z
N MET A 1 3.24 -8.07 13.31
CA MET A 1 3.42 -8.32 11.85
C MET A 1 4.35 -7.27 11.27
N ARG A 2 5.46 -7.65 10.65
CA ARG A 2 6.45 -6.69 10.11
C ARG A 2 6.27 -6.45 8.62
N TYR A 3 6.37 -5.20 8.19
CA TYR A 3 6.20 -4.78 6.80
C TYR A 3 7.11 -3.60 6.47
N LEU A 4 7.28 -3.33 5.18
CA LEU A 4 7.94 -2.13 4.68
C LEU A 4 6.89 -1.14 4.20
N PHE A 5 7.12 0.15 4.44
CA PHE A 5 6.23 1.21 3.96
C PHE A 5 6.96 2.42 3.39
N HIS A 6 6.24 3.15 2.55
CA HIS A 6 6.65 4.44 1.99
C HIS A 6 5.44 5.34 1.83
N ASP A 7 5.54 6.59 2.26
CA ASP A 7 4.43 7.55 2.27
C ASP A 7 4.63 8.61 1.20
N ILE A 8 3.55 8.91 0.48
CA ILE A 8 3.47 10.02 -0.48
C ILE A 8 2.29 10.88 -0.09
N THR A 9 2.51 12.19 0.04
CA THR A 9 1.40 13.14 0.22
C THR A 9 0.75 13.42 -1.13
N TYR A 10 -0.56 13.25 -1.21
CA TYR A 10 -1.35 13.59 -2.40
C TYR A 10 -2.64 14.27 -1.97
N GLN A 11 -2.80 15.54 -2.37
CA GLN A 11 -3.89 16.40 -1.88
C GLN A 11 -3.85 16.47 -0.34
N ASP A 12 -4.98 16.23 0.33
CA ASP A 12 -5.16 16.19 1.78
C ASP A 12 -4.98 14.78 2.38
N LYS A 13 -4.47 13.83 1.59
CA LYS A 13 -4.30 12.42 1.98
C LYS A 13 -2.83 11.99 2.00
N VAL A 14 -2.56 10.99 2.83
CA VAL A 14 -1.32 10.21 2.80
C VAL A 14 -1.57 8.94 2.02
N ILE A 15 -0.87 8.75 0.91
CA ILE A 15 -0.84 7.50 0.17
C ILE A 15 0.32 6.67 0.71
N ARG A 16 -0.01 5.61 1.46
CA ARG A 16 0.99 4.72 2.05
C ARG A 16 1.11 3.46 1.21
N PHE A 17 2.25 3.28 0.55
CA PHE A 17 2.61 2.00 -0.01
C PHE A 17 3.07 1.06 1.10
N ILE A 18 2.57 -0.18 1.09
CA ILE A 18 3.07 -1.24 1.98
C ILE A 18 3.50 -2.46 1.17
N LYS A 19 4.51 -3.19 1.65
CA LYS A 19 4.92 -4.48 1.07
C LYS A 19 5.54 -5.39 2.13
N PRO A 20 5.67 -6.71 1.87
CA PRO A 20 6.34 -7.61 2.79
C PRO A 20 7.84 -7.32 2.86
N LEU A 21 8.48 -7.73 3.96
CA LEU A 21 9.94 -7.70 4.08
C LEU A 21 10.60 -8.55 3.00
N ASN A 22 11.75 -8.08 2.50
CA ASN A 22 12.59 -8.79 1.52
C ASN A 22 11.90 -9.14 0.18
N ILE A 23 10.76 -8.52 -0.11
CA ILE A 23 10.07 -8.69 -1.39
C ILE A 23 10.33 -7.48 -2.28
N ASP A 24 10.77 -7.77 -3.51
CA ASP A 24 10.74 -6.82 -4.60
C ASP A 24 9.32 -6.77 -5.20
N SER A 25 8.67 -5.61 -5.11
CA SER A 25 7.31 -5.42 -5.63
C SER A 25 7.23 -5.46 -7.16
N ASP A 26 8.35 -5.24 -7.84
CA ASP A 26 8.49 -5.36 -9.30
C ASP A 26 8.92 -6.77 -9.74
N GLY A 27 9.26 -7.62 -8.78
CA GLY A 27 9.66 -9.02 -8.97
C GLY A 27 8.51 -9.97 -9.33
N ALA A 28 8.78 -11.28 -9.24
CA ALA A 28 7.81 -12.32 -9.55
C ALA A 28 6.54 -12.20 -8.68
N ARG A 29 5.38 -12.58 -9.22
CA ARG A 29 4.11 -12.50 -8.50
C ARG A 29 4.11 -13.38 -7.26
N ILE A 30 3.75 -12.80 -6.12
CA ILE A 30 3.63 -13.50 -4.84
C ILE A 30 2.19 -13.41 -4.35
N THR A 31 1.60 -14.56 -4.05
CA THR A 31 0.21 -14.68 -3.57
C THR A 31 0.11 -14.97 -2.07
N THR A 32 1.17 -15.50 -1.45
CA THR A 32 1.14 -15.98 -0.06
C THR A 32 0.97 -14.85 0.97
N SER A 33 1.52 -13.66 0.73
CA SER A 33 1.49 -12.54 1.70
C SER A 33 0.32 -11.56 1.49
N ILE A 34 -0.66 -11.90 0.63
CA ILE A 34 -1.77 -10.99 0.30
C ILE A 34 -2.67 -10.74 1.51
N ALA A 35 -3.07 -11.80 2.21
CA ALA A 35 -4.04 -11.71 3.31
C ALA A 35 -3.52 -10.84 4.45
N GLU A 36 -2.25 -11.00 4.83
CA GLU A 36 -1.61 -10.21 5.89
C GLU A 36 -1.56 -8.72 5.54
N LEU A 37 -1.15 -8.36 4.32
CA LEU A 37 -1.12 -6.96 3.90
C LEU A 37 -2.52 -6.35 3.80
N GLN A 38 -3.53 -7.13 3.43
CA GLN A 38 -4.91 -6.65 3.43
C GLN A 38 -5.39 -6.34 4.85
N VAL A 39 -5.06 -7.19 5.83
CA VAL A 39 -5.39 -6.95 7.24
C VAL A 39 -4.64 -5.71 7.76
N ILE A 40 -3.34 -5.60 7.49
CA ILE A 40 -2.52 -4.43 7.86
C ILE A 40 -3.12 -3.16 7.24
N GLY A 41 -3.42 -3.18 5.94
CA GLY A 41 -3.96 -2.03 5.22
C GLY A 41 -5.29 -1.55 5.82
N ARG A 42 -6.25 -2.46 6.05
CA ARG A 42 -7.54 -2.11 6.65
C ARG A 42 -7.39 -1.56 8.07
N TYR A 43 -6.51 -2.15 8.87
CA TYR A 43 -6.26 -1.68 10.24
C TYR A 43 -5.67 -0.28 10.25
N LEU A 44 -4.68 -0.02 9.39
CA LEU A 44 -4.05 1.31 9.27
C LEU A 44 -5.06 2.35 8.80
N GLU A 45 -5.87 2.09 7.78
CA GLU A 45 -6.90 3.03 7.31
C GLU A 45 -7.98 3.28 8.35
N TYR A 46 -8.29 2.30 9.21
CA TYR A 46 -9.19 2.48 10.34
C TYR A 46 -8.60 3.39 11.44
N LYS A 47 -7.31 3.22 11.77
CA LYS A 47 -6.62 4.03 12.80
C LYS A 47 -6.18 5.39 12.29
N GLU A 48 -5.95 5.54 11.00
CA GLU A 48 -5.45 6.74 10.34
C GLU A 48 -6.42 7.16 9.21
N PRO A 49 -7.53 7.88 9.51
CA PRO A 49 -8.57 8.21 8.52
C PRO A 49 -8.10 9.07 7.32
N ASN A 50 -6.92 9.67 7.44
CA ASN A 50 -6.30 10.46 6.37
C ASN A 50 -5.30 9.66 5.51
N THR A 51 -5.09 8.39 5.84
CA THR A 51 -4.19 7.49 5.12
C THR A 51 -4.99 6.59 4.20
N VAL A 52 -4.53 6.45 2.96
CA VAL A 52 -4.99 5.44 2.00
C VAL A 52 -3.84 4.49 1.74
N VAL A 53 -4.05 3.22 2.04
CA VAL A 53 -3.03 2.18 1.95
C VAL A 53 -3.14 1.43 0.62
N ILE A 54 -2.00 1.31 -0.05
CA ILE A 54 -1.84 0.57 -1.30
C ILE A 54 -0.82 -0.56 -1.06
N ALA A 55 -1.25 -1.81 -1.16
CA ALA A 55 -0.37 -2.95 -0.99
C ALA A 55 0.33 -3.31 -2.31
N LEU A 56 1.65 -3.43 -2.27
CA LEU A 56 2.49 -3.82 -3.41
C LEU A 56 2.98 -5.26 -3.24
N LEU A 57 2.70 -6.08 -4.24
CA LEU A 57 3.04 -7.50 -4.28
C LEU A 57 3.42 -7.85 -5.71
N GLY A 58 4.60 -8.44 -5.92
CA GLY A 58 5.20 -8.78 -7.22
C GLY A 58 4.28 -8.64 -8.45
N ARG A 59 4.59 -7.65 -9.31
CA ARG A 59 3.84 -7.28 -10.54
C ARG A 59 2.40 -6.80 -10.37
N GLY A 60 1.93 -6.47 -9.17
CA GLY A 60 0.57 -5.98 -8.97
C GLY A 60 0.42 -4.96 -7.85
N ILE A 61 -0.51 -4.03 -8.06
CA ILE A 61 -1.11 -3.25 -6.99
C ILE A 61 -2.32 -4.04 -6.47
N ILE A 62 -2.30 -4.45 -5.20
CA ILE A 62 -3.43 -5.09 -4.54
C ILE A 62 -4.12 -4.08 -3.62
N GLY A 63 -5.45 -4.09 -3.64
CA GLY A 63 -6.28 -3.19 -2.82
C GLY A 63 -7.05 -2.14 -3.63
N CYS A 64 -6.93 -2.14 -4.96
CA CYS A 64 -7.66 -1.25 -5.87
C CYS A 64 -8.96 -1.88 -6.40
N SER A 65 -9.79 -2.53 -5.59
CA SER A 65 -11.09 -2.98 -6.11
C SER A 65 -11.97 -1.74 -6.38
N LYS A 66 -12.57 -1.68 -7.57
CA LYS A 66 -13.50 -0.60 -7.99
C LYS A 66 -14.73 -0.47 -7.08
N GLU A 67 -14.93 -1.43 -6.18
CA GLU A 67 -16.07 -1.55 -5.28
C GLU A 67 -15.94 -0.69 -4.02
N ASP A 68 -14.72 -0.22 -3.72
CA ASP A 68 -14.48 0.69 -2.60
C ASP A 68 -14.82 2.13 -3.00
N LYS A 69 -16.06 2.55 -2.75
CA LYS A 69 -16.61 3.85 -3.19
C LYS A 69 -15.87 5.05 -2.60
N THR A 70 -15.19 4.91 -1.47
CA THR A 70 -14.46 6.00 -0.80
C THR A 70 -12.99 6.03 -1.21
N ARG A 71 -12.32 4.86 -1.29
CA ARG A 71 -10.90 4.79 -1.67
C ARG A 71 -10.70 4.86 -3.18
N GLY A 72 -11.64 4.33 -3.95
CA GLY A 72 -11.60 4.24 -5.42
C GLY A 72 -11.30 5.58 -6.10
N PRO A 73 -12.02 6.68 -5.82
CA PRO A 73 -11.78 7.98 -6.45
C PRO A 73 -10.38 8.53 -6.17
N VAL A 74 -9.92 8.49 -4.92
CA VAL A 74 -8.60 9.01 -4.52
C VAL A 74 -7.49 8.20 -5.17
N ILE A 75 -7.58 6.86 -5.12
CA ILE A 75 -6.60 5.97 -5.72
C ILE A 75 -6.56 6.14 -7.25
N GLN A 76 -7.71 6.25 -7.92
CA GLN A 76 -7.76 6.47 -9.37
C GLN A 76 -7.14 7.82 -9.76
N ALA A 77 -7.45 8.89 -9.02
CA ALA A 77 -6.88 10.21 -9.25
C ALA A 77 -5.35 10.19 -9.02
N PHE A 78 -4.90 9.56 -7.94
CA PHE A 78 -3.50 9.38 -7.64
C PHE A 78 -2.79 8.57 -8.74
N GLN A 79 -3.31 7.42 -9.17
CA GLN A 79 -2.71 6.61 -10.23
C GLN A 79 -2.66 7.32 -11.59
N LYS A 80 -3.62 8.21 -11.86
CA LYS A 80 -3.64 9.04 -13.08
C LYS A 80 -2.56 10.13 -13.04
N ASN A 81 -2.37 10.77 -11.89
CA ASN A 81 -1.49 11.94 -11.75
C ASN A 81 -0.07 11.60 -11.29
N CYS A 82 0.09 10.45 -10.63
CA CYS A 82 1.34 10.00 -10.04
C CYS A 82 1.64 8.59 -10.53
N LYS A 83 2.67 8.46 -11.38
CA LYS A 83 3.18 7.14 -11.78
C LYS A 83 3.91 6.51 -10.60
N ARG A 84 3.57 5.27 -10.26
CA ARG A 84 4.37 4.47 -9.32
C ARG A 84 5.80 4.33 -9.91
N LEU A 85 6.79 4.64 -9.10
CA LEU A 85 8.20 4.44 -9.43
C LEU A 85 8.59 2.97 -9.20
N PRO A 86 9.70 2.49 -9.78
CA PRO A 86 10.27 1.21 -9.41
C PRO A 86 10.52 1.08 -7.91
N ASP A 87 10.39 -0.13 -7.37
CA ASP A 87 10.53 -0.46 -5.95
C ASP A 87 11.87 0.03 -5.37
N ALA A 88 12.94 -0.08 -6.18
CA ALA A 88 14.28 0.37 -5.85
C ALA A 88 14.44 1.90 -5.76
N SER A 89 13.49 2.67 -6.28
CA SER A 89 13.50 4.14 -6.21
C SER A 89 12.99 4.68 -4.87
N TYR A 90 12.41 3.82 -4.02
CA TYR A 90 11.87 4.23 -2.74
C TYR A 90 12.84 3.94 -1.59
N VAL A 91 12.93 4.88 -0.65
CA VAL A 91 13.52 4.63 0.66
C VAL A 91 12.43 4.01 1.54
N TRP A 92 12.49 2.70 1.69
CA TRP A 92 11.55 1.91 2.49
C TRP A 92 11.85 2.04 3.99
N LYS A 93 10.80 2.23 4.79
CA LYS A 93 10.86 2.18 6.25
C LYS A 93 10.29 0.86 6.75
N THR A 94 10.90 0.28 7.77
CA THR A 94 10.37 -0.92 8.44
C THR A 94 9.40 -0.52 9.53
N ALA A 95 8.26 -1.20 9.60
CA ALA A 95 7.27 -1.06 10.64
C ALA A 95 6.86 -2.42 11.21
N GLU A 96 6.43 -2.41 12.46
CA GLU A 96 5.86 -3.57 13.14
C GLU A 96 4.45 -3.21 13.61
N LEU A 97 3.44 -3.94 13.12
CA LEU A 97 2.06 -3.80 13.53
C LEU A 97 1.70 -4.82 14.60
N VAL A 98 1.24 -4.35 15.75
CA VAL A 98 0.53 -5.15 16.75
C VAL A 98 -0.95 -4.80 16.63
N ILE A 99 -1.79 -5.81 16.44
CA ILE A 99 -3.24 -5.64 16.39
C ILE A 99 -3.76 -5.96 17.78
N ASP A 100 -4.43 -4.97 18.39
CA ASP A 100 -5.10 -5.09 19.69
C ASP A 100 -6.50 -5.69 19.55
#